data_AF-A0A5P9JA19-F1
#
_entry.id   AF-A0A5P9JA19-F1
#
_cell.length_a   1.000
_cell.length_b   1.000
_cell.length_c   1.000
_cell.angle_alpha   90.00
_cell.angle_beta   90.00
_cell.angle_gamma   90.00
#
_symmetry.space_group_name_H-M   'P 1'
#
loop_
_entity.id
_entity.type
_entity.pdbx_description
1 polymer ?
#
loop_
_entity_poly.entity_id
_entity_poly.type
_entity_poly.pdbx_seq_one_letter_code
_entity_poly.pdbx_strand_id
1 'polypeptide(L)'
;MTDRGRAALRQTPDQLTVGPSSMRWKGDRLVIEVNEISGLPVISRVVGTITVTPSAVTDQELLLTDDGAHVWRPFAPVSRIEVDLGKHGQWSGHGYFDANFGTRALEADFDYWTWGRYPTSQGASCFYDATRRDGSELAAGFVFGADGTATEVTPPPKRPMRRSLWTVRRETRGDAGTKPKQVKAMLDAPFYCRAAVETVIDGETTTGVHEALDLNRLRGPWLMPMLAVRVPRRAGWRF
;
A
#
# COMPACT_ATOMS: atom_id res chain seq x y z
N MET A 1 5.26 11.05 -6.60
CA MET A 1 6.57 11.24 -7.27
C MET A 1 6.81 10.02 -8.14
N THR A 2 6.63 10.13 -9.46
CA THR A 2 6.99 9.07 -10.40
C THR A 2 8.34 9.39 -11.03
N ASP A 3 9.13 8.35 -11.32
CA ASP A 3 10.25 8.37 -12.27
C ASP A 3 9.79 8.82 -13.68
N ARG A 4 8.51 8.62 -13.99
CA ARG A 4 7.86 9.09 -15.22
C ARG A 4 7.38 10.52 -15.12
N GLY A 5 7.75 11.37 -16.07
CA GLY A 5 7.17 12.71 -16.24
C GLY A 5 5.79 12.67 -16.91
N ARG A 6 5.06 13.80 -16.90
CA ARG A 6 3.70 13.94 -17.47
C ARG A 6 3.57 13.41 -18.90
N ALA A 7 4.60 13.60 -19.73
CA ALA A 7 4.59 13.15 -21.12
C ALA A 7 4.44 11.62 -21.28
N ALA A 8 4.83 10.85 -20.27
CA ALA A 8 4.73 9.39 -20.21
C ALA A 8 3.43 8.89 -19.59
N LEU A 9 2.51 9.78 -19.20
CA LEU A 9 1.24 9.41 -18.58
C LEU A 9 0.10 9.57 -19.59
N ARG A 10 -0.77 8.59 -19.66
CA ARG A 10 -2.07 8.66 -20.36
C ARG A 10 -3.13 8.05 -19.45
N GLN A 11 -4.33 8.61 -19.49
CA GLN A 11 -5.44 8.14 -18.69
C GLN A 11 -6.72 8.20 -19.53
N THR A 12 -7.49 7.12 -19.48
CA THR A 12 -8.90 7.03 -19.91
C THR A 12 -9.73 6.62 -18.69
N PRO A 13 -11.07 6.56 -18.78
CA PRO A 13 -11.90 6.13 -17.66
C PRO A 13 -11.54 4.72 -17.12
N ASP A 14 -11.08 3.84 -18.00
CA ASP A 14 -10.85 2.42 -17.74
C ASP A 14 -9.37 2.00 -17.81
N GLN A 15 -8.45 2.91 -18.15
CA GLN A 15 -7.03 2.62 -18.30
C GLN A 15 -6.13 3.75 -17.78
N LEU A 16 -5.08 3.36 -17.07
CA LEU A 16 -3.93 4.19 -16.73
C LEU A 16 -2.69 3.63 -17.42
N THR A 17 -1.99 4.46 -18.19
CA THR A 17 -0.70 4.12 -18.81
C THR A 17 0.41 4.93 -18.15
N VAL A 18 1.46 4.25 -17.73
CA VAL A 18 2.67 4.82 -17.12
C VAL A 18 3.88 4.34 -17.91
N GLY A 19 4.35 5.18 -18.83
CA GLY A 19 5.41 4.83 -19.76
C GLY A 19 5.06 3.58 -20.57
N PRO A 20 5.85 2.50 -20.49
CA PRO A 20 5.60 1.26 -21.22
C PRO A 20 4.64 0.29 -20.51
N SER A 21 4.24 0.60 -19.26
CA SER A 21 3.35 -0.22 -18.45
C SER A 21 1.93 0.34 -18.47
N SER A 22 0.94 -0.52 -18.22
CA SER A 22 -0.46 -0.11 -18.18
C SER A 22 -1.25 -0.87 -17.12
N MET A 23 -2.36 -0.30 -16.70
CA MET A 23 -3.37 -0.91 -15.86
C MET A 23 -4.73 -0.62 -16.47
N ARG A 24 -5.52 -1.66 -16.78
CA ARG A 24 -6.83 -1.50 -17.40
C ARG A 24 -7.84 -2.50 -16.88
N TRP A 25 -9.10 -2.08 -16.84
CA TRP A 25 -10.21 -3.01 -16.60
C TRP A 25 -10.49 -3.85 -17.85
N LYS A 26 -10.68 -5.16 -17.65
CA LYS A 26 -11.19 -6.10 -18.65
C LYS A 26 -12.36 -6.87 -18.03
N GLY A 27 -13.57 -6.39 -18.30
CA GLY A 27 -14.76 -6.91 -17.62
C GLY A 27 -14.64 -6.67 -16.12
N ASP A 28 -14.68 -7.73 -15.34
CA ASP A 28 -14.62 -7.74 -13.88
C ASP A 28 -13.20 -7.80 -13.31
N ARG A 29 -12.16 -7.76 -14.14
CA ARG A 29 -10.76 -7.91 -13.70
C ARG A 29 -9.91 -6.69 -14.05
N LEU A 30 -8.99 -6.36 -13.15
CA LEU A 30 -7.96 -5.36 -13.39
C LEU A 30 -6.71 -6.05 -13.91
N VAL A 31 -6.32 -5.76 -15.15
CA VAL A 31 -5.13 -6.31 -15.79
C VAL A 31 -4.04 -5.25 -15.81
N ILE A 32 -2.92 -5.55 -15.15
CA ILE A 32 -1.75 -4.70 -15.06
C ILE A 32 -0.64 -5.35 -15.90
N GLU A 33 -0.27 -4.68 -16.99
CA GLU A 33 0.86 -5.06 -17.83
C GLU A 33 2.10 -4.32 -17.37
N VAL A 34 3.08 -5.07 -16.88
CA VAL A 34 4.35 -4.53 -16.37
C VAL A 34 5.40 -4.65 -17.47
N ASN A 35 6.12 -3.55 -17.72
CA ASN A 35 7.27 -3.52 -18.64
C ASN A 35 8.32 -2.52 -18.13
N GLU A 36 8.88 -2.79 -16.96
CA GLU A 36 9.76 -1.85 -16.27
C GLU A 36 11.20 -2.36 -16.15
N ILE A 37 12.08 -1.46 -15.73
CA ILE A 37 13.45 -1.79 -15.31
C ILE A 37 13.49 -1.65 -13.78
N SER A 38 13.90 -2.71 -13.08
CA SER A 38 14.04 -2.70 -11.63
C SER A 38 15.17 -1.78 -11.17
N GLY A 39 15.03 -1.24 -9.96
CA GLY A 39 16.05 -0.41 -9.33
C GLY A 39 17.20 -1.21 -8.70
N LEU A 40 18.22 -0.50 -8.22
CA LEU A 40 19.33 -1.08 -7.46
C LEU A 40 18.84 -1.86 -6.23
N PRO A 41 19.53 -2.96 -5.85
CA PRO A 41 20.84 -3.40 -6.37
C PRO A 41 20.79 -4.31 -7.60
N VAL A 42 19.62 -4.88 -7.94
CA VAL A 42 19.47 -5.80 -9.08
C VAL A 42 18.73 -5.08 -10.20
N ILE A 43 19.48 -4.55 -11.16
CA ILE A 43 18.91 -3.92 -12.35
C ILE A 43 18.56 -5.01 -13.36
N SER A 44 17.29 -5.15 -13.68
CA SER A 44 16.79 -6.15 -14.61
C SER A 44 15.52 -5.67 -15.28
N ARG A 45 15.25 -6.18 -16.47
CA ARG A 45 13.95 -5.94 -17.11
C ARG A 45 12.89 -6.87 -16.50
N VAL A 46 11.78 -6.30 -16.04
CA VAL A 46 10.63 -7.01 -15.49
C VAL A 46 9.47 -6.81 -16.45
N VAL A 47 9.06 -7.90 -17.11
CA VAL A 47 7.95 -7.90 -18.07
C VAL A 47 6.97 -8.99 -17.66
N GLY A 48 5.69 -8.68 -17.68
CA GLY A 48 4.66 -9.67 -17.39
C GLY A 48 3.30 -9.05 -17.12
N THR A 49 2.41 -9.86 -16.55
CA THR A 49 1.03 -9.49 -16.26
C THR A 49 0.69 -9.80 -14.82
N ILE A 50 -0.01 -8.86 -14.17
CA ILE A 50 -0.67 -9.07 -12.89
C ILE A 50 -2.17 -8.91 -13.15
N THR A 51 -2.95 -9.93 -12.80
CA THR A 51 -4.41 -9.89 -12.88
C THR A 51 -4.97 -9.85 -11.46
N VAL A 52 -5.76 -8.83 -11.16
CA VAL A 52 -6.52 -8.73 -9.92
C VAL A 52 -7.99 -8.97 -10.25
N THR A 53 -8.59 -9.95 -9.57
CA THR A 53 -10.01 -10.28 -9.68
C THR A 53 -10.67 -9.93 -8.34
N PRO A 54 -11.32 -8.77 -8.22
CA PRO A 54 -12.12 -8.40 -7.06
C PRO A 54 -13.21 -9.44 -6.78
N SER A 55 -13.48 -9.69 -5.50
CA SER A 55 -14.75 -10.37 -5.12
C SER A 55 -15.92 -9.39 -5.20
N ALA A 56 -15.64 -8.13 -4.84
CA ALA A 56 -16.53 -6.99 -5.02
C ALA A 56 -15.69 -5.70 -5.11
N VAL A 57 -16.27 -4.64 -5.67
CA VAL A 57 -15.70 -3.28 -5.68
C VAL A 57 -16.51 -2.40 -4.73
N THR A 58 -15.83 -1.74 -3.80
CA THR A 58 -16.48 -0.87 -2.81
C THR A 58 -16.53 0.59 -3.27
N ASP A 59 -17.47 1.33 -2.72
CA ASP A 59 -17.63 2.78 -2.84
C ASP A 59 -17.10 3.54 -1.61
N GLN A 60 -16.42 2.83 -0.70
CA GLN A 60 -16.01 3.37 0.59
C GLN A 60 -14.77 4.24 0.47
N GLU A 61 -14.77 5.34 1.22
CA GLU A 61 -13.65 6.27 1.32
C GLU A 61 -13.44 6.65 2.78
N LEU A 62 -12.18 6.80 3.17
CA LEU A 62 -11.78 7.29 4.48
C LEU A 62 -11.04 8.61 4.31
N LEU A 63 -11.56 9.67 4.92
CA LEU A 63 -10.84 10.92 5.06
C LEU A 63 -9.75 10.74 6.11
N LEU A 64 -8.49 10.88 5.70
CA LEU A 64 -7.35 10.80 6.62
C LEU A 64 -7.10 12.15 7.33
N THR A 65 -7.60 13.24 6.75
CA THR A 65 -7.71 14.57 7.37
C THR A 65 -9.14 15.09 7.23
N ASP A 66 -9.61 15.85 8.21
CA ASP A 66 -11.00 16.32 8.27
C ASP A 66 -11.38 17.25 7.11
N ASP A 67 -10.39 17.95 6.53
CA ASP A 67 -10.54 18.82 5.36
C ASP A 67 -10.54 18.06 4.02
N GLY A 68 -10.41 16.73 4.04
CA GLY A 68 -10.39 15.88 2.84
C GLY A 68 -9.15 16.06 1.96
N ALA A 69 -8.08 16.70 2.47
CA ALA A 69 -6.83 16.85 1.74
C ALA A 69 -6.12 15.51 1.47
N HIS A 70 -6.46 14.48 2.24
CA HIS A 70 -5.95 13.11 2.11
C HIS A 70 -7.09 12.10 2.23
N VAL A 71 -7.23 11.24 1.23
CA VAL A 71 -8.28 10.23 1.13
C VAL A 71 -7.66 8.88 0.85
N TRP A 72 -8.10 7.88 1.60
CA TRP A 72 -7.85 6.47 1.31
C TRP A 72 -9.12 5.82 0.75
N ARG A 73 -8.97 5.07 -0.35
CA ARG A 73 -10.06 4.35 -0.99
C ARG A 73 -9.69 2.89 -1.26
N PRO A 74 -10.23 1.93 -0.49
CA PRO A 74 -10.06 0.50 -0.75
C PRO A 74 -11.03 0.00 -1.82
N PHE A 75 -10.67 0.13 -3.10
CA PHE A 75 -11.54 -0.30 -4.21
C PHE A 75 -11.92 -1.77 -4.12
N ALA A 76 -10.96 -2.68 -3.94
CA ALA A 76 -11.21 -4.12 -3.88
C ALA A 76 -10.43 -4.76 -2.73
N PRO A 77 -10.93 -4.62 -1.48
CA PRO A 77 -10.25 -5.06 -0.26
C PRO A 77 -10.08 -6.58 -0.22
N VAL A 78 -11.00 -7.32 -0.83
CA VAL A 78 -10.98 -8.77 -1.01
C VAL A 78 -10.87 -9.08 -2.50
N SER A 79 -9.70 -9.53 -2.93
CA SER A 79 -9.46 -9.95 -4.32
C SER A 79 -8.67 -11.24 -4.38
N ARG A 80 -8.70 -11.91 -5.53
CA ARG A 80 -7.69 -12.89 -5.93
C ARG A 80 -6.67 -12.21 -6.84
N ILE A 81 -5.40 -12.52 -6.67
CA ILE A 81 -4.32 -12.05 -7.54
C ILE A 81 -3.67 -13.23 -8.25
N GLU A 82 -3.37 -13.05 -9.53
CA GLU A 82 -2.56 -13.94 -10.34
C GLU A 82 -1.42 -13.12 -10.93
N VAL A 83 -0.19 -13.59 -10.74
CA VAL A 83 1.02 -12.89 -11.17
C VAL A 83 1.81 -13.81 -12.09
N ASP A 84 2.12 -13.31 -13.28
CA ASP A 84 3.05 -13.94 -14.21
C ASP A 84 4.07 -12.91 -14.69
N LEU A 85 5.27 -12.94 -14.11
CA LEU A 85 6.40 -12.08 -14.50
C LEU A 85 7.46 -12.87 -15.29
N GLY A 86 7.03 -13.93 -15.97
CA GLY A 86 7.90 -14.82 -16.74
C GLY A 86 9.01 -15.41 -15.88
N LYS A 87 10.27 -15.15 -16.26
CA LYS A 87 11.45 -15.67 -15.54
C LYS A 87 11.57 -15.21 -14.08
N HIS A 88 10.83 -14.16 -13.69
CA HIS A 88 10.81 -13.65 -12.32
C HIS A 88 9.81 -14.37 -11.41
N GLY A 89 9.00 -15.27 -11.99
CA GLY A 89 8.13 -16.17 -11.25
C GLY A 89 6.65 -15.98 -11.53
N GLN A 90 5.90 -17.02 -11.16
CA GLN A 90 4.47 -17.14 -11.34
C GLN A 90 3.86 -17.61 -10.03
N TRP A 91 2.80 -16.95 -9.57
CA TRP A 91 2.09 -17.33 -8.35
C TRP A 91 0.68 -16.73 -8.32
N SER A 92 -0.16 -17.27 -7.43
CA SER A 92 -1.48 -16.69 -7.16
C SER A 92 -1.77 -16.71 -5.65
N GLY A 93 -2.71 -15.87 -5.21
CA GLY A 93 -3.08 -15.77 -3.80
C GLY A 93 -4.10 -14.66 -3.53
N HIS A 94 -4.09 -14.13 -2.31
CA HIS A 94 -4.90 -12.99 -1.92
C HIS A 94 -4.37 -11.70 -2.54
N GLY A 95 -5.29 -10.94 -3.15
CA GLY A 95 -5.05 -9.63 -3.75
C GLY A 95 -5.78 -8.52 -2.99
N TYR A 96 -5.39 -7.30 -3.30
CA TYR A 96 -5.93 -6.07 -2.75
C TYR A 96 -5.72 -4.95 -3.76
N PHE A 97 -6.69 -4.06 -3.93
CA PHE A 97 -6.57 -2.88 -4.79
C PHE A 97 -7.14 -1.65 -4.09
N ASP A 98 -6.34 -0.60 -4.01
CA ASP A 98 -6.70 0.67 -3.39
C ASP A 98 -6.00 1.86 -4.04
N ALA A 99 -6.39 3.06 -3.59
CA ALA A 99 -5.62 4.27 -3.80
C ALA A 99 -5.57 5.11 -2.54
N ASN A 100 -4.47 5.85 -2.43
CA ASN A 100 -4.37 7.00 -1.55
C ASN A 100 -4.18 8.22 -2.46
N PHE A 101 -5.02 9.23 -2.32
CA PHE A 101 -4.98 10.44 -3.15
C PHE A 101 -5.34 11.67 -2.32
N GLY A 102 -4.96 12.84 -2.83
CA GLY A 102 -5.07 14.07 -2.07
C GLY A 102 -4.51 15.27 -2.80
N THR A 103 -4.65 16.44 -2.18
CA THR A 103 -4.23 17.73 -2.74
C THR A 103 -2.94 18.24 -2.13
N ARG A 104 -2.47 17.64 -1.02
CA ARG A 104 -1.23 18.02 -0.32
C ARG A 104 -0.25 16.86 -0.20
N ALA A 105 1.00 17.19 0.04
CA ALA A 105 2.04 16.20 0.32
C ALA A 105 1.82 15.59 1.72
N LEU A 106 2.06 14.29 1.87
CA LEU A 106 1.81 13.59 3.13
C LEU A 106 2.62 14.22 4.28
N GLU A 107 3.88 14.58 4.05
CA GLU A 107 4.78 15.13 5.06
C GLU A 107 4.39 16.53 5.54
N ALA A 108 3.44 17.19 4.86
CA ALA A 108 2.88 18.46 5.28
C ALA A 108 1.86 18.29 6.42
N ASP A 109 1.21 17.13 6.53
CA ASP A 109 0.06 16.93 7.43
C ASP A 109 0.23 15.77 8.41
N PHE A 110 1.11 14.79 8.12
CA PHE A 110 1.37 13.66 9.03
C PHE A 110 2.81 13.63 9.55
N ASP A 111 2.95 13.14 10.79
CA ASP A 111 4.23 12.81 11.42
C ASP A 111 4.58 11.33 11.21
N TYR A 112 3.59 10.46 11.39
CA TYR A 112 3.75 9.03 11.34
C TYR A 112 2.42 8.36 10.96
N TRP A 113 2.47 7.28 10.20
CA TRP A 113 1.30 6.42 10.00
C TRP A 113 1.68 4.95 10.04
N THR A 114 0.68 4.11 10.29
CA THR A 114 0.72 2.68 9.94
C THR A 114 -0.55 2.27 9.24
N TRP A 115 -0.39 1.35 8.29
CA TRP A 115 -1.50 0.74 7.58
C TRP A 115 -1.34 -0.77 7.62
N GLY A 116 -2.45 -1.50 7.75
CA GLY A 116 -2.43 -2.96 7.67
C GLY A 116 -3.69 -3.49 7.03
N ARG A 117 -3.54 -4.54 6.21
CA ARG A 117 -4.65 -5.31 5.65
C ARG A 117 -4.41 -6.80 5.86
N TYR A 118 -5.32 -7.43 6.59
CA TYR A 118 -5.23 -8.80 7.04
C TYR A 118 -6.37 -9.62 6.43
N PRO A 119 -6.10 -10.68 5.64
CA PRO A 119 -7.15 -11.60 5.23
C PRO A 119 -7.72 -12.30 6.48
N THR A 120 -9.03 -12.41 6.58
CA THR A 120 -9.69 -13.17 7.65
C THR A 120 -10.74 -14.09 7.05
N SER A 121 -11.28 -14.99 7.86
CA SER A 121 -12.43 -15.83 7.49
C SER A 121 -13.65 -15.01 7.05
N GLN A 122 -13.79 -13.77 7.52
CA GLN A 122 -14.87 -12.84 7.14
C GLN A 122 -14.55 -12.00 5.89
N GLY A 123 -13.33 -12.08 5.35
CA GLY A 123 -12.88 -11.33 4.18
C GLY A 123 -11.55 -10.64 4.44
N ALA A 124 -11.58 -9.36 4.80
CA ALA A 124 -10.37 -8.61 5.14
C ALA A 124 -10.58 -7.57 6.23
N SER A 125 -9.71 -7.57 7.24
CA SER A 125 -9.64 -6.51 8.25
C SER A 125 -8.54 -5.51 7.86
N CYS A 126 -8.91 -4.24 7.74
CA CYS A 126 -8.02 -3.13 7.43
C CYS A 126 -7.92 -2.17 8.61
N PHE A 127 -6.72 -1.67 8.86
CA PHE A 127 -6.46 -0.72 9.93
C PHE A 127 -5.61 0.44 9.43
N TYR A 128 -6.00 1.65 9.80
CA TYR A 128 -5.29 2.89 9.49
C TYR A 128 -5.06 3.66 10.78
N ASP A 129 -3.78 3.91 11.08
CA ASP A 129 -3.39 4.72 12.23
C ASP A 129 -2.51 5.88 11.75
N ALA A 130 -2.80 7.09 12.19
CA ALA A 130 -1.94 8.24 11.87
C ALA A 130 -1.81 9.18 13.07
N THR A 131 -0.63 9.76 13.22
CA THR A 131 -0.39 10.93 14.06
C THR A 131 -0.21 12.11 13.10
N ARG A 132 -1.12 13.08 13.19
CA ARG A 132 -1.09 14.30 12.38
C ARG A 132 -0.19 15.33 13.03
N ARG A 133 0.29 16.28 12.23
CA ARG A 133 1.22 17.33 12.69
C ARG A 133 0.63 18.30 13.70
N ASP A 134 -0.68 18.46 13.71
CA ASP A 134 -1.40 19.24 14.71
C ASP A 134 -1.52 18.52 16.07
N GLY A 135 -1.00 17.29 16.17
CA GLY A 135 -1.04 16.44 17.36
C GLY A 135 -2.30 15.57 17.46
N SER A 136 -3.27 15.72 16.54
CA SER A 136 -4.43 14.84 16.49
C SER A 136 -4.06 13.44 15.99
N GLU A 137 -4.85 12.45 16.38
CA GLU A 137 -4.66 11.06 15.96
C GLU A 137 -5.84 10.56 15.11
N LEU A 138 -5.54 9.63 14.21
CA LEU A 138 -6.50 8.79 13.50
C LEU A 138 -6.29 7.35 13.96
N ALA A 139 -7.38 6.64 14.21
CA ALA A 139 -7.41 5.21 14.48
C ALA A 139 -8.68 4.61 13.84
N ALA A 140 -8.56 4.17 12.60
CA ALA A 140 -9.66 3.60 11.83
C ALA A 140 -9.51 2.08 11.68
N GLY A 141 -10.63 1.36 11.81
CA GLY A 141 -10.71 -0.08 11.60
C GLY A 141 -11.91 -0.43 10.72
N PHE A 142 -11.70 -1.32 9.76
CA PHE A 142 -12.75 -1.77 8.85
C PHE A 142 -12.67 -3.29 8.65
N VAL A 143 -13.83 -3.93 8.61
CA VAL A 143 -13.98 -5.31 8.14
C VAL A 143 -14.72 -5.27 6.81
N PHE A 144 -14.10 -5.84 5.79
CA PHE A 144 -14.65 -5.93 4.44
C PHE A 144 -15.05 -7.37 4.13
N GLY A 145 -16.33 -7.57 3.80
CA GLY A 145 -16.87 -8.82 3.32
C GLY A 145 -16.49 -9.11 1.86
N ALA A 146 -16.56 -10.38 1.47
CA ALA A 146 -16.33 -10.79 0.08
C ALA A 146 -17.40 -10.26 -0.89
N ASP A 147 -18.57 -9.89 -0.38
CA ASP A 147 -19.69 -9.27 -1.11
C ASP A 147 -19.54 -7.74 -1.25
N GLY A 148 -18.46 -7.17 -0.71
CA GLY A 148 -18.21 -5.73 -0.75
C GLY A 148 -18.81 -4.95 0.41
N THR A 149 -19.47 -5.62 1.35
CA THR A 149 -19.89 -4.99 2.61
C THR A 149 -18.67 -4.43 3.34
N ALA A 150 -18.86 -3.26 3.94
CA ALA A 150 -17.83 -2.59 4.72
C ALA A 150 -18.43 -2.17 6.06
N THR A 151 -17.82 -2.68 7.12
CA THR A 151 -18.26 -2.40 8.48
C THR A 151 -17.12 -1.70 9.21
N GLU A 152 -17.35 -0.48 9.67
CA GLU A 152 -16.43 0.17 10.58
C GLU A 152 -16.44 -0.57 11.92
N VAL A 153 -15.25 -0.82 12.46
CA VAL A 153 -15.06 -1.53 13.72
C VAL A 153 -14.09 -0.77 14.61
N THR A 154 -14.23 -0.94 15.92
CA THR A 154 -13.21 -0.48 16.86
C THR A 154 -11.93 -1.28 16.63
N PRO A 155 -10.80 -0.65 16.23
CA PRO A 155 -9.59 -1.39 15.96
C PRO A 155 -9.03 -2.01 17.26
N PRO A 156 -8.47 -3.24 17.21
CA PRO A 156 -7.86 -3.87 18.39
C PRO A 156 -6.65 -3.06 18.88
N PRO A 157 -6.11 -3.28 20.08
CA PRO A 157 -5.03 -2.45 20.59
C PRO A 157 -3.78 -2.46 19.69
N LYS A 158 -3.04 -1.34 19.68
CA LYS A 158 -1.71 -1.28 19.04
C LYS A 158 -0.74 -2.20 19.78
N ARG A 159 0.05 -2.96 19.03
CA ARG A 159 1.03 -3.91 19.52
C ARG A 159 2.41 -3.55 18.94
N PRO A 160 3.43 -3.33 19.79
CA PRO A 160 4.74 -2.93 19.31
C PRO A 160 5.41 -4.06 18.55
N MET A 161 6.21 -3.69 17.56
CA MET A 161 7.07 -4.61 16.81
C MET A 161 8.53 -4.20 16.92
N ARG A 162 9.44 -5.13 16.64
CA ARG A 162 10.87 -4.79 16.45
C ARG A 162 10.98 -3.71 15.38
N ARG A 163 11.90 -2.76 15.51
CA ARG A 163 12.15 -1.74 14.47
C ARG A 163 12.64 -2.39 13.16
N SER A 164 12.50 -1.68 12.04
CA SER A 164 13.05 -2.14 10.75
C SER A 164 14.59 -2.09 10.74
N LEU A 165 15.24 -2.62 9.69
CA LEU A 165 16.71 -2.53 9.54
C LEU A 165 17.16 -1.06 9.46
N TRP A 166 16.32 -0.20 8.89
CA TRP A 166 16.52 1.25 8.88
C TRP A 166 16.07 1.95 10.15
N THR A 167 15.78 1.20 11.21
CA THR A 167 15.34 1.69 12.53
C THR A 167 14.00 2.45 12.49
N VAL A 168 13.16 2.23 11.47
CA VAL A 168 11.80 2.78 11.44
C VAL A 168 11.00 2.14 12.58
N ARG A 169 10.27 2.98 13.36
CA ARG A 169 9.37 2.49 14.41
C ARG A 169 8.25 1.70 13.75
N ARG A 170 7.84 0.59 14.38
CA ARG A 170 6.78 -0.26 13.86
C ARG A 170 5.86 -0.70 14.99
N GLU A 171 4.57 -0.66 14.68
CA GLU A 171 3.49 -1.19 15.50
C GLU A 171 2.38 -1.63 14.55
N THR A 172 1.60 -2.63 14.96
CA THR A 172 0.41 -3.03 14.21
C THR A 172 -0.73 -3.32 15.19
N ARG A 173 -1.93 -3.52 14.65
CA ARG A 173 -3.13 -3.86 15.39
C ARG A 173 -3.18 -5.38 15.64
N GLY A 174 -3.64 -5.77 16.83
CA GLY A 174 -3.76 -7.16 17.22
C GLY A 174 -4.38 -7.34 18.59
N ASP A 175 -4.99 -8.49 18.81
CA ASP A 175 -5.67 -8.82 20.07
C ASP A 175 -4.76 -8.66 21.29
N ALA A 176 -5.37 -8.47 22.46
CA ALA A 176 -4.65 -8.35 23.71
C ALA A 176 -3.75 -9.57 23.97
N GLY A 177 -2.50 -9.32 24.35
CA GLY A 177 -1.50 -10.37 24.59
C GLY A 177 -0.74 -10.83 23.34
N THR A 178 -1.23 -10.53 22.14
CA THR A 178 -0.56 -10.90 20.89
C THR A 178 0.80 -10.25 20.74
N LYS A 179 1.74 -10.98 20.12
CA LYS A 179 3.08 -10.51 19.76
C LYS A 179 3.23 -10.58 18.24
N PRO A 180 2.87 -9.52 17.50
CA PRO A 180 2.94 -9.55 16.05
C PRO A 180 4.36 -9.81 15.57
N LYS A 181 4.49 -10.62 14.52
CA LYS A 181 5.77 -11.07 14.00
C LYS A 181 5.85 -10.81 12.51
N GLN A 182 6.94 -10.18 12.09
CA GLN A 182 7.27 -10.13 10.67
C GLN A 182 7.62 -11.54 10.17
N VAL A 183 6.89 -12.01 9.16
CA VAL A 183 7.12 -13.31 8.53
C VAL A 183 7.79 -13.20 7.17
N LYS A 184 7.62 -12.07 6.46
CA LYS A 184 8.30 -11.80 5.19
C LYS A 184 8.67 -10.33 5.04
N ALA A 185 9.94 -10.04 4.76
CA ALA A 185 10.36 -8.70 4.35
C ALA A 185 9.90 -8.42 2.91
N MET A 186 9.34 -7.23 2.66
CA MET A 186 8.94 -6.82 1.30
C MET A 186 9.70 -5.58 0.85
N LEU A 187 9.74 -4.53 1.68
CA LEU A 187 10.49 -3.31 1.41
C LEU A 187 10.95 -2.68 2.72
N ASP A 188 12.21 -2.23 2.77
CA ASP A 188 12.75 -1.48 3.91
C ASP A 188 13.58 -0.28 3.43
N ALA A 189 13.26 0.89 3.95
CA ALA A 189 13.85 2.17 3.58
C ALA A 189 13.96 3.09 4.82
N PRO A 190 14.77 4.16 4.76
CA PRO A 190 15.03 5.06 5.90
C PRO A 190 13.80 5.63 6.62
N PHE A 191 12.70 5.79 5.89
CA PHE A 191 11.45 6.41 6.34
C PHE A 191 10.22 5.52 6.16
N TYR A 192 10.35 4.38 5.50
CA TYR A 192 9.21 3.54 5.12
C TYR A 192 9.58 2.06 5.15
N CYS A 193 8.69 1.22 5.65
CA CYS A 193 8.85 -0.22 5.53
C CYS A 193 7.51 -0.90 5.25
N ARG A 194 7.58 -2.00 4.50
CA ARG A 194 6.48 -2.91 4.20
C ARG A 194 6.90 -4.34 4.48
N ALA A 195 6.04 -5.10 5.15
CA ALA A 195 6.27 -6.50 5.46
C ALA A 195 4.96 -7.29 5.49
N ALA A 196 5.07 -8.61 5.31
CA ALA A 196 4.01 -9.50 5.76
C ALA A 196 4.19 -9.74 7.26
N VAL A 197 3.11 -9.54 8.01
CA VAL A 197 3.08 -9.62 9.48
C VAL A 197 1.99 -10.59 9.90
N GLU A 198 2.37 -11.54 10.75
CA GLU A 198 1.46 -12.43 11.45
C GLU A 198 0.99 -11.75 12.74
N THR A 199 -0.32 -11.75 12.98
CA THR A 199 -0.96 -11.25 14.21
C THR A 199 -2.24 -12.05 14.46
N VAL A 200 -2.94 -11.74 15.55
CA VAL A 200 -4.26 -12.28 15.88
C VAL A 200 -5.26 -11.14 15.85
N ILE A 201 -6.35 -11.32 15.11
CA ILE A 201 -7.47 -10.38 14.98
C ILE A 201 -8.74 -11.16 15.29
N ASP A 202 -9.50 -10.73 16.29
CA ASP A 202 -10.77 -11.36 16.68
C ASP A 202 -10.63 -12.89 16.93
N GLY A 203 -9.53 -13.28 17.58
CA GLY A 203 -9.18 -14.68 17.86
C GLY A 203 -8.59 -15.46 16.67
N GLU A 204 -8.55 -14.89 15.47
CA GLU A 204 -8.03 -15.53 14.27
C GLU A 204 -6.55 -15.15 14.03
N THR A 205 -5.66 -16.14 13.95
CA THR A 205 -4.28 -15.94 13.51
C THR A 205 -4.26 -15.69 12.01
N THR A 206 -3.73 -14.54 11.60
CA THR A 206 -3.69 -14.10 10.20
C THR A 206 -2.36 -13.47 9.83
N THR A 207 -1.95 -13.64 8.57
CA THR A 207 -0.80 -12.97 7.98
C THR A 207 -1.27 -11.96 6.94
N GLY A 208 -1.03 -10.68 7.20
CA GLY A 208 -1.43 -9.56 6.35
C GLY A 208 -0.26 -8.70 5.91
N VAL A 209 -0.52 -7.76 5.01
CA VAL A 209 0.44 -6.72 4.65
C VAL A 209 0.38 -5.63 5.70
N HIS A 210 1.54 -5.18 6.16
CA HIS A 210 1.70 -4.09 7.11
C HIS A 210 2.71 -3.07 6.57
N GLU A 211 2.41 -1.80 6.80
CA GLU A 211 3.20 -0.65 6.41
C GLU A 211 3.42 0.28 7.61
N ALA A 212 4.62 0.84 7.70
CA ALA A 212 4.92 1.95 8.60
C ALA A 212 5.66 3.05 7.84
N LEU A 213 5.25 4.29 8.07
CA LEU A 213 5.75 5.47 7.38
C LEU A 213 6.08 6.56 8.41
N ASP A 214 7.34 6.99 8.43
CA ASP A 214 7.86 8.05 9.30
C ASP A 214 8.11 9.29 8.46
N LEU A 215 7.19 10.25 8.52
CA LEU A 215 7.24 11.45 7.70
C LEU A 215 8.12 12.55 8.27
N ASN A 216 8.42 12.48 9.56
CA ASN A 216 9.47 13.30 10.14
C ASN A 216 10.83 12.95 9.54
N ARG A 217 11.08 11.66 9.31
CA ARG A 217 12.25 11.23 8.55
C ARG A 217 12.16 11.68 7.10
N LEU A 218 11.05 11.43 6.40
CA LEU A 218 10.88 11.78 4.98
C LEU A 218 11.21 13.26 4.70
N ARG A 219 10.74 14.17 5.56
CA ARG A 219 10.98 15.62 5.45
C ARG A 219 12.43 16.03 5.75
N GLY A 220 13.25 15.11 6.27
CA GLY A 220 14.65 15.36 6.55
C GLY A 220 15.44 15.80 5.30
N PRO A 221 16.43 16.69 5.45
CA PRO A 221 17.08 17.36 4.32
C PRO A 221 17.83 16.42 3.37
N TRP A 222 18.19 15.21 3.82
CA TRP A 222 19.03 14.28 3.08
C TRP A 222 18.26 13.24 2.27
N LEU A 223 16.99 12.98 2.60
CA LEU A 223 16.24 11.89 1.96
C LEU A 223 15.73 12.25 0.57
N MET A 224 15.23 13.48 0.36
CA MET A 224 14.77 13.91 -0.96
C MET A 224 15.90 13.88 -2.02
N PRO A 225 17.14 14.35 -1.75
CA PRO A 225 18.27 14.17 -2.67
C PRO A 225 18.57 12.69 -2.96
N MET A 226 18.59 11.83 -1.93
CA MET A 226 18.84 10.39 -2.10
C MET A 226 17.75 9.72 -2.96
N LEU A 227 16.48 10.11 -2.79
CA LEU A 227 15.36 9.63 -3.61
C LEU A 227 15.50 10.07 -5.07
N ALA A 228 15.92 11.31 -5.32
CA ALA A 228 16.15 11.80 -6.69
C ALA A 228 17.25 11.02 -7.42
N VAL A 229 18.27 10.54 -6.73
CA VAL A 229 19.31 9.66 -7.29
C VAL A 229 18.78 8.25 -7.53
N ARG A 230 17.99 7.71 -6.60
CA ARG A 230 17.48 6.32 -6.68
C ARG A 230 16.37 6.15 -7.71
N VAL A 231 15.58 7.20 -7.94
CA VAL A 231 14.40 7.19 -8.82
C VAL A 231 14.45 8.44 -9.73
N PRO A 232 15.42 8.51 -10.66
CA PRO A 232 15.62 9.69 -11.48
C PRO A 232 14.45 9.88 -12.44
N ARG A 233 13.96 11.12 -12.56
CA ARG A 233 12.90 11.44 -13.51
C ARG A 233 13.40 11.41 -14.95
N ARG A 234 12.74 10.62 -15.80
CA ARG A 234 13.03 10.57 -17.23
C ARG A 234 12.29 11.68 -17.98
N ALA A 235 13.04 12.61 -18.56
CA ALA A 235 12.52 13.64 -19.45
C ALA A 235 12.35 13.13 -20.89
N GLY A 236 11.60 13.87 -21.71
CA GLY A 236 11.53 13.66 -23.16
C GLY A 236 10.86 12.37 -23.62
N TRP A 237 9.91 11.82 -22.85
CA TRP A 237 9.20 10.61 -23.24
C TRP A 237 8.41 10.79 -24.55
N ARG A 238 8.52 9.80 -25.45
CA ARG A 238 7.75 9.67 -26.68
C ARG A 238 7.16 8.27 -26.71
N PHE A 239 5.86 8.18 -27.00
CA PHE A 239 5.15 6.91 -27.19
C PHE A 239 5.42 6.35 -28.59
#